data_AF-A0A1F5CYM0-F1
#
_entry.id   AF-A0A1F5CYM0-F1
#
_cell.length_a   1.000
_cell.length_b   1.000
_cell.length_c   1.000
_cell.angle_alpha   90.00
_cell.angle_beta   90.00
_cell.angle_gamma   90.00
#
_symmetry.space_group_name_H-M   'P 1'
#
loop_
_entity.id
_entity.type
_entity.pdbx_description
1 polymer ?
#
loop_
_entity_poly.entity_id
_entity_poly.type
_entity_poly.pdbx_seq_one_letter_code
_entity_poly.pdbx_strand_id
1 'polypeptide(L)'
;MACCSDVHRQFDKFANGKVQVGELPKWAHVSGKVAWYVYQGPYSELGSKGFSTFWKKFGEAKPEMDGPPGDVYVSSPDCHEEDKQTKMLTIIWCPIK
;
A
#
# COMPACT_ATOMS: atom_id res chain seq x y z
N MET A 1 20.15 -6.62 -1.24
CA MET A 1 18.73 -6.33 -1.52
C MET A 1 18.35 -6.66 -2.97
N ALA A 2 18.29 -7.93 -3.36
CA ALA A 2 17.86 -8.33 -4.71
C ALA A 2 16.39 -8.76 -4.78
N CYS A 3 15.84 -9.25 -3.67
CA CYS A 3 14.55 -9.95 -3.60
C CYS A 3 13.31 -9.10 -4.00
N CYS A 4 13.28 -7.80 -3.69
CA CYS A 4 12.11 -6.93 -3.98
C CYS A 4 12.44 -5.73 -4.88
N SER A 5 13.57 -5.79 -5.60
CA SER A 5 14.11 -4.64 -6.34
C SER A 5 13.14 -4.05 -7.38
N ASP A 6 12.40 -4.90 -8.10
CA ASP A 6 11.40 -4.44 -9.07
C ASP A 6 10.21 -3.72 -8.43
N VAL A 7 9.75 -4.20 -7.28
CA VAL A 7 8.65 -3.60 -6.52
C VAL A 7 9.08 -2.26 -5.94
N HIS A 8 10.27 -2.20 -5.33
CA HIS A 8 10.85 -0.94 -4.85
C HIS A 8 10.98 0.09 -5.97
N ARG A 9 11.52 -0.32 -7.13
CA ARG A 9 11.60 0.56 -8.32
C ARG A 9 10.22 1.10 -8.73
N GLN A 10 9.17 0.29 -8.61
CA GLN A 10 7.81 0.68 -9.01
C GLN A 10 7.14 1.60 -7.98
N PHE A 11 7.31 1.34 -6.67
CA PHE A 11 6.48 1.95 -5.62
C PHE A 11 7.19 2.88 -4.64
N ASP A 12 8.53 2.91 -4.59
CA ASP A 12 9.25 3.76 -3.64
C ASP A 12 8.86 5.24 -3.78
N LYS A 13 8.61 5.71 -5.00
CA LYS A 13 8.16 7.10 -5.25
C LYS A 13 6.79 7.43 -4.66
N PHE A 14 5.99 6.42 -4.32
CA PHE A 14 4.67 6.56 -3.72
C PHE A 14 4.68 6.26 -2.21
N ALA A 15 5.79 5.72 -1.69
CA ALA A 15 5.91 5.30 -0.30
C ALA A 15 5.57 6.43 0.67
N ASN A 16 4.62 6.16 1.55
CA ASN A 16 4.07 7.08 2.54
C ASN A 16 3.53 8.42 1.98
N GLY A 17 3.32 8.50 0.65
CA GLY A 17 2.92 9.69 -0.08
C GLY A 17 1.42 9.97 -0.04
N LYS A 18 0.87 10.50 -1.13
CA LYS A 18 -0.58 10.75 -1.25
C LYS A 18 -1.33 9.48 -1.63
N VAL A 19 -2.60 9.39 -1.25
CA VAL A 19 -3.53 8.41 -1.83
C VAL A 19 -3.60 8.66 -3.33
N GLN A 20 -3.45 7.58 -4.10
CA GLN A 20 -3.58 7.55 -5.54
C GLN A 20 -4.97 7.00 -5.90
N VAL A 21 -5.45 7.32 -7.10
CA VAL A 21 -6.70 6.79 -7.65
C VAL A 21 -6.40 6.16 -8.99
N GLY A 22 -6.89 4.94 -9.21
CA GLY A 22 -6.73 4.23 -10.47
C GLY A 22 -6.78 2.73 -10.29
N GLU A 23 -6.24 1.99 -11.25
CA GLU A 23 -6.13 0.55 -11.18
C GLU A 23 -4.76 0.14 -10.61
N LEU A 24 -4.74 -0.94 -9.84
CA LEU A 24 -3.49 -1.58 -9.42
C LEU A 24 -2.96 -2.51 -10.52
N PRO A 25 -1.65 -2.81 -10.53
CA PRO A 25 -1.10 -3.77 -11.48
C PRO A 25 -1.77 -5.14 -11.37
N LYS A 26 -1.90 -5.85 -12.49
CA LYS A 26 -2.61 -7.14 -12.56
C LYS A 26 -2.11 -8.19 -11.56
N TRP A 27 -0.82 -8.20 -11.24
CA TRP A 27 -0.22 -9.14 -10.28
C TRP A 27 -0.70 -8.90 -8.85
N ALA A 28 -1.31 -7.75 -8.53
CA ALA A 28 -1.88 -7.46 -7.22
C ALA A 28 -3.24 -8.14 -7.01
N HIS A 29 -3.82 -8.76 -8.04
CA HIS A 29 -5.13 -9.43 -8.01
C HIS A 29 -6.30 -8.55 -7.51
N VAL A 30 -6.15 -7.23 -7.59
CA VAL A 30 -7.22 -6.25 -7.33
C VAL A 30 -7.77 -5.79 -8.68
N SER A 31 -9.09 -5.88 -8.84
CA SER A 31 -9.78 -5.50 -10.09
C SER A 31 -10.61 -4.24 -9.89
N GLY A 32 -10.70 -3.43 -10.94
CA GLY A 32 -11.46 -2.19 -10.93
C GLY A 32 -10.71 -1.00 -10.35
N LYS A 33 -11.42 0.12 -10.26
CA LYS A 33 -10.89 1.40 -9.81
C LYS A 33 -10.82 1.42 -8.27
N VAL A 34 -9.65 1.75 -7.75
CA VAL A 34 -9.41 1.81 -6.31
C VAL A 34 -8.73 3.11 -5.93
N ALA A 35 -8.96 3.56 -4.69
CA ALA A 35 -8.06 4.47 -4.01
C ALA A 35 -6.99 3.62 -3.31
N TRP A 36 -5.71 3.91 -3.53
CA TRP A 36 -4.61 3.12 -2.99
C TRP A 36 -3.47 3.96 -2.43
N TYR A 37 -2.76 3.39 -1.46
CA TYR A 37 -1.69 4.04 -0.72
C TYR A 37 -0.56 3.03 -0.45
N VAL A 38 0.67 3.44 -0.71
CA VAL A 38 1.84 2.62 -0.39
C VAL A 38 2.30 2.99 1.01
N TYR A 39 2.12 2.07 1.95
CA TYR A 39 2.71 2.16 3.27
C TYR A 39 4.12 1.58 3.25
N GLN A 40 5.09 2.32 3.78
CA GLN A 40 6.43 1.81 4.05
C GLN A 40 6.64 1.75 5.56
N GLY A 41 6.85 0.54 6.07
CA GLY A 41 7.06 0.29 7.50
C GLY A 41 6.74 -1.14 7.92
N PRO A 42 6.96 -1.46 9.20
CA PRO A 42 6.83 -2.83 9.70
C PRO A 42 5.37 -3.30 9.74
N TYR A 43 5.15 -4.60 9.56
CA TYR A 43 3.81 -5.18 9.55
C TYR A 43 3.04 -4.92 10.86
N SER A 44 3.74 -4.95 12.00
CA SER A 44 3.18 -4.66 13.32
C SER A 44 2.53 -3.29 13.43
N GLU A 45 2.89 -2.34 12.55
CA GLU A 45 2.36 -0.98 12.52
C GLU A 45 1.32 -0.75 11.41
N LEU A 46 1.01 -1.77 10.59
CA LEU A 46 0.08 -1.62 9.48
C LEU A 46 -1.31 -1.19 9.95
N GLY A 47 -1.84 -1.79 11.02
CA GLY A 47 -3.13 -1.40 11.57
C GLY A 47 -3.13 -0.02 12.25
N SER A 48 -2.13 0.24 13.09
CA SER A 48 -2.08 1.45 13.92
C SER A 48 -1.64 2.71 13.15
N LYS A 49 -0.73 2.57 12.18
CA LYS A 49 -0.20 3.69 11.37
C LYS A 49 -0.62 3.59 9.91
N GLY A 50 -0.48 2.43 9.27
CA GLY A 50 -0.76 2.25 7.84
C GLY A 50 -2.22 2.59 7.48
N PHE A 51 -3.17 1.79 7.97
CA PHE A 51 -4.60 1.99 7.75
C PHE A 51 -5.10 3.32 8.32
N SER A 52 -4.63 3.71 9.50
CA SER A 52 -4.96 5.01 10.10
C SER A 52 -4.60 6.19 9.19
N THR A 53 -3.38 6.17 8.61
CA THR A 53 -2.92 7.20 7.67
C THR A 53 -3.69 7.14 6.36
N PHE A 54 -3.97 5.94 5.85
CA PHE A 54 -4.76 5.76 4.64
C PHE A 54 -6.15 6.37 4.80
N TRP A 55 -6.89 6.03 5.87
CA TRP A 55 -8.25 6.51 6.08
C TRP A 55 -8.34 8.02 6.28
N LYS A 56 -7.35 8.61 6.97
CA LYS A 56 -7.25 10.06 7.07
C LYS A 56 -7.13 10.70 5.69
N LYS A 57 -6.20 10.23 4.87
CA LYS A 57 -5.95 10.77 3.51
C LYS A 57 -7.11 10.47 2.55
N PHE A 58 -7.75 9.31 2.68
CA PHE A 58 -8.94 8.94 1.93
C PHE A 58 -10.09 9.92 2.23
N GLY A 59 -10.35 10.21 3.51
CA GLY A 59 -11.36 11.19 3.93
C GLY A 59 -11.10 12.60 3.41
N GLU A 60 -9.83 13.02 3.33
CA GLU A 60 -9.44 14.31 2.74
C GLU A 60 -9.71 14.36 1.23
N ALA A 61 -9.52 13.25 0.52
CA ALA A 61 -9.77 13.13 -0.92
C ALA A 61 -11.26 12.94 -1.28
N LYS A 62 -12.10 12.57 -0.30
CA LYS A 62 -13.56 12.37 -0.42
C LYS A 62 -14.04 11.45 -1.58
N PRO A 63 -13.39 10.30 -1.87
CA PRO A 63 -13.94 9.35 -2.83
C PRO A 63 -15.11 8.56 -2.22
N GLU A 64 -16.04 8.11 -3.06
CA GLU A 64 -17.10 7.18 -2.63
C GLU A 64 -16.60 5.74 -2.66
N MET A 65 -16.74 5.04 -1.54
CA MET A 65 -16.37 3.63 -1.40
C MET A 65 -17.38 2.72 -2.11
N ASP A 66 -16.88 1.67 -2.78
CA ASP A 66 -17.68 0.70 -3.54
C ASP A 66 -17.36 -0.75 -3.15
N GLY A 67 -17.06 -0.99 -1.87
CA GLY A 67 -16.75 -2.34 -1.37
C GLY A 67 -15.81 -2.34 -0.17
N PRO A 68 -15.44 -3.54 0.32
CA PRO A 68 -14.52 -3.67 1.43
C PRO A 68 -13.09 -3.27 1.01
N PRO A 69 -12.34 -2.58 1.89
CA PRO A 69 -10.92 -2.29 1.69
C PRO A 69 -10.06 -3.54 1.90
N GLY A 70 -8.79 -3.47 1.49
CA GLY A 70 -7.81 -4.53 1.72
C GLY A 70 -6.37 -4.03 1.64
N ASP A 71 -5.43 -4.98 1.73
CA ASP A 71 -4.01 -4.75 1.61
C ASP A 71 -3.33 -5.81 0.73
N VAL A 72 -2.19 -5.45 0.15
CA VAL A 72 -1.32 -6.33 -0.64
C VAL A 72 0.11 -6.16 -0.14
N TYR A 73 0.71 -7.25 0.32
CA TYR A 73 2.14 -7.31 0.63
C TYR A 73 2.92 -7.33 -0.67
N VAL A 74 3.60 -6.24 -0.98
CA VAL A 74 4.36 -6.13 -2.24
C VAL A 74 5.83 -6.45 -2.04
N SER A 75 6.36 -6.26 -0.84
CA SER A 75 7.68 -6.78 -0.44
C SER A 75 7.52 -7.93 0.57
N SER A 76 8.37 -8.95 0.46
CA SER A 76 8.39 -10.07 1.40
C SER A 76 9.01 -9.64 2.74
N PRO A 77 8.40 -9.98 3.90
CA PRO A 77 8.99 -9.72 5.22
C PRO A 77 10.40 -10.29 5.38
N ASP A 78 10.66 -11.47 4.82
CA ASP A 78 11.96 -12.16 4.88
C ASP A 78 13.06 -11.35 4.18
N CYS A 79 12.67 -10.51 3.21
CA CYS A 79 13.60 -9.67 2.47
C CYS A 79 13.96 -8.37 3.20
N HIS A 80 13.38 -8.17 4.39
CA HIS A 80 13.55 -7.01 5.25
C HIS A 80 13.88 -7.37 6.70
N GLU A 81 14.38 -8.58 6.99
CA GLU A 81 14.79 -8.96 8.35
C GLU A 81 15.89 -8.03 8.90
N GLU A 82 16.90 -7.72 8.07
CA GLU A 82 18.04 -6.87 8.44
C GLU A 82 17.62 -5.44 8.80
N ASP A 83 16.61 -4.91 8.11
CA ASP A 83 16.09 -3.56 8.36
C ASP A 83 14.88 -3.54 9.30
N LYS A 84 14.56 -4.69 9.93
CA LYS A 84 13.40 -4.85 10.82
C LYS A 84 12.07 -4.44 10.16
N GLN A 85 11.93 -4.71 8.87
CA GLN A 85 10.76 -4.36 8.04
C GLN A 85 10.53 -2.86 7.89
N THR A 86 11.47 -2.01 8.28
CA THR A 86 11.31 -0.55 8.16
C THR A 86 11.22 -0.08 6.72
N LYS A 87 11.77 -0.85 5.77
CA LYS A 87 11.66 -0.55 4.34
C LYS A 87 10.59 -1.37 3.62
N MET A 88 9.93 -2.30 4.31
CA MET A 88 8.90 -3.15 3.71
C MET A 88 7.76 -2.31 3.16
N LEU A 89 7.27 -2.66 1.97
CA LEU A 89 6.17 -1.98 1.29
C LEU A 89 4.90 -2.83 1.33
N THR A 90 3.80 -2.18 1.70
CA THR A 90 2.44 -2.74 1.64
C THR A 90 1.53 -1.75 0.92
N ILE A 91 0.75 -2.21 -0.06
CA ILE A 91 -0.28 -1.40 -0.68
C ILE A 91 -1.58 -1.57 0.11
N ILE A 92 -2.13 -0.48 0.64
CA ILE A 92 -3.48 -0.44 1.21
C ILE A 92 -4.41 0.12 0.13
N TRP A 93 -5.55 -0.52 -0.09
CA TRP A 93 -6.47 -0.14 -1.15
C TRP A 93 -7.94 -0.23 -0.73
N CYS A 94 -8.78 0.52 -1.43
CA CYS A 94 -10.22 0.57 -1.22
C CYS A 94 -10.93 0.75 -2.56
N PRO A 95 -11.91 -0.11 -2.92
CA PRO A 95 -12.76 0.08 -4.10
C PRO A 95 -13.48 1.41 -4.06
N ILE A 96 -13.56 2.08 -5.21
CA ILE A 96 -14.27 3.35 -5.35
C ILE A 96 -15.11 3.37 -6.63
N LYS A 97 -16.15 4.21 -6.62
CA LYS A 97 -16.98 4.45 -7.82
C LYS A 97 -16.25 5.24 -8.91
#